data_AF-A0A6P2DH18-F1
#
_entry.id   AF-A0A6P2DH18-F1
#
_cell.length_a   1.000
_cell.length_b   1.000
_cell.length_c   1.000
_cell.angle_alpha   90.00
_cell.angle_beta   90.00
_cell.angle_gamma   90.00
#
_symmetry.space_group_name_H-M   'P 1'
#
loop_
_entity.id
_entity.type
_entity.pdbx_description
1 polymer ?
#
loop_
_entity_poly.entity_id
_entity_poly.type
_entity_poly.pdbx_seq_one_letter_code
_entity_poly.pdbx_strand_id
1 'polypeptide(L)'
;MARIRVYRDETNGKYFPRLCMRCGEPADRDVPQTFVWMPVWVNFLILMGLGPWIVMALVMRKTMRVVAPMCEQHRGHWRTRKLFVWLGLFGWIVTAVTLGIVWDTLPRASHGPLFIIGFFGFLLWVIVGMVLANNAIKAVEIRDRGIELGNVNKEFADAWREQIKQLEDDY
;
A
#
# COMPACT_ATOMS: atom_id res chain seq x y z
N MET A 1 -8.69 -10.92 7.92
CA MET A 1 -7.36 -11.20 7.33
C MET A 1 -6.41 -11.72 8.40
N ALA A 2 -5.43 -12.52 8.02
CA ALA A 2 -4.38 -13.02 8.90
C ALA A 2 -3.12 -12.13 8.83
N ARG A 3 -2.18 -12.38 9.74
CA ARG A 3 -0.83 -11.82 9.72
C ARG A 3 0.17 -12.97 9.70
N ILE A 4 1.29 -12.74 9.03
CA ILE A 4 2.41 -13.68 8.99
C ILE A 4 3.71 -12.93 9.25
N ARG A 5 4.66 -13.61 9.90
CA ARG A 5 6.04 -13.14 10.00
C ARG A 5 6.87 -13.89 8.98
N VAL A 6 7.73 -13.16 8.27
CA VAL A 6 8.66 -13.67 7.27
C VAL A 6 10.04 -13.18 7.63
N TYR A 7 11.00 -14.08 7.76
CA TYR A 7 12.39 -13.74 8.05
C TYR A 7 13.13 -13.28 6.80
N ARG A 8 14.24 -12.56 6.97
CA ARG A 8 14.97 -11.91 5.87
C ARG A 8 15.45 -12.90 4.81
N ASP A 9 15.93 -14.05 5.24
CA ASP A 9 16.40 -15.18 4.42
C ASP A 9 15.27 -15.86 3.62
N GLU A 10 14.04 -15.79 4.10
CA GLU A 10 12.85 -16.37 3.43
C GLU A 10 12.21 -15.44 2.39
N THR A 11 12.64 -14.17 2.33
CA THR A 11 12.00 -13.15 1.47
C THR A 11 12.14 -13.40 -0.03
N ASN A 12 13.00 -14.34 -0.44
CA ASN A 12 13.15 -14.77 -1.83
C ASN A 12 11.93 -15.56 -2.36
N GLY A 13 11.02 -15.96 -1.47
CA GLY A 13 9.78 -16.66 -1.79
C GLY A 13 9.93 -18.16 -2.03
N LYS A 14 11.12 -18.73 -1.86
CA LYS A 14 11.39 -20.17 -2.07
C LYS A 14 10.54 -21.06 -1.17
N TYR A 15 10.29 -20.61 0.06
CA TYR A 15 9.56 -21.35 1.08
C TYR A 15 8.09 -20.98 1.12
N PHE A 16 7.60 -20.04 0.30
CA PHE A 16 6.18 -19.71 0.36
C PHE A 16 5.33 -20.84 -0.20
N PRO A 17 4.15 -21.12 0.39
CA PRO A 17 3.21 -22.05 -0.20
C PRO A 17 2.79 -21.53 -1.57
N ARG A 18 2.51 -22.45 -2.50
CA ARG A 18 2.06 -22.13 -3.87
C ARG A 18 0.60 -21.67 -3.91
N LEU A 19 0.23 -20.79 -3.00
CA LEU A 19 -1.07 -20.15 -2.86
C LEU A 19 -0.91 -18.64 -2.97
N CYS A 20 -1.91 -17.98 -3.53
CA CYS A 20 -1.93 -16.55 -3.72
C CYS A 20 -2.11 -15.88 -2.36
N MET A 21 -1.16 -15.01 -2.00
CA MET A 21 -1.16 -14.31 -0.72
C MET A 21 -2.42 -13.44 -0.49
N ARG A 22 -3.14 -13.09 -1.57
CA ARG A 22 -4.38 -12.29 -1.53
C ARG A 22 -5.66 -13.12 -1.44
N CYS A 23 -5.86 -14.07 -2.35
CA CYS A 23 -7.14 -14.80 -2.48
C CYS A 23 -7.09 -16.25 -1.97
N GLY A 24 -5.91 -16.85 -1.79
CA GLY A 24 -5.78 -18.26 -1.39
C GLY A 24 -5.74 -19.25 -2.57
N GLU A 25 -6.13 -18.85 -3.78
CA GLU A 25 -6.05 -19.70 -4.98
C GLU A 25 -4.61 -20.09 -5.34
N PRO A 26 -4.36 -21.16 -6.12
CA PRO A 26 -3.03 -21.52 -6.57
C PRO A 26 -2.25 -20.36 -7.19
N ALA A 27 -0.98 -20.21 -6.80
CA ALA A 27 -0.11 -19.16 -7.31
C ALA A 27 0.73 -19.64 -8.50
N ASP A 28 0.57 -18.95 -9.63
CA ASP A 28 1.31 -19.23 -10.85
C ASP A 28 2.59 -18.40 -10.96
N ARG A 29 2.65 -17.25 -10.28
CA ARG A 29 3.73 -16.27 -10.43
C ARG A 29 4.23 -15.72 -9.11
N ASP A 30 5.50 -15.37 -9.13
CA ASP A 30 6.20 -14.72 -8.03
C ASP A 30 6.37 -13.23 -8.35
N VAL A 31 5.75 -12.37 -7.55
CA VAL A 31 5.75 -10.92 -7.77
C VAL A 31 6.67 -10.24 -6.75
N PRO A 32 7.82 -9.68 -7.17
CA PRO A 32 8.69 -8.95 -6.27
C PRO A 32 8.04 -7.63 -5.86
N GLN A 33 7.89 -7.42 -4.56
CA GLN A 33 7.34 -6.18 -4.01
C GLN A 33 8.22 -5.64 -2.89
N THR A 34 8.49 -4.33 -2.93
CA THR A 34 9.18 -3.63 -1.84
C THR A 34 8.15 -3.07 -0.88
N PHE A 35 8.14 -3.60 0.33
CA PHE A 35 7.33 -3.12 1.42
C PHE A 35 8.07 -2.00 2.16
N VAL A 36 7.30 -1.01 2.59
CA VAL A 36 7.79 0.13 3.36
C VAL A 36 7.00 0.17 4.65
N TRP A 37 7.70 0.36 5.76
CA TRP A 37 7.08 0.56 7.06
C TRP A 37 7.57 1.87 7.67
N MET A 38 6.65 2.56 8.32
CA MET A 38 6.90 3.77 9.09
C MET A 38 6.02 3.72 10.33
N PRO A 39 6.55 4.06 11.51
CA PRO A 39 5.73 4.12 12.72
C PRO A 39 4.60 5.13 12.57
N VAL A 40 3.38 4.76 12.97
CA VAL A 40 2.19 5.60 12.81
C VAL A 40 2.34 6.94 13.54
N TRP A 41 3.04 6.95 14.68
CA TRP A 41 3.23 8.16 15.47
C TRP A 41 4.04 9.25 14.74
N VAL A 42 4.90 8.86 13.78
CA VAL A 42 5.66 9.81 12.96
C VAL A 42 4.73 10.74 12.21
N ASN A 43 3.54 10.27 11.80
CA ASN A 43 2.55 11.10 11.11
C ASN A 43 2.05 12.27 11.96
N PHE A 44 2.09 12.19 13.30
CA PHE A 44 1.69 13.31 14.15
C PHE A 44 2.68 14.48 14.09
N LEU A 45 3.94 14.25 13.68
CA LEU A 45 4.92 15.33 13.51
C LEU A 45 4.52 16.32 12.41
N ILE A 46 3.56 15.96 11.53
CA ILE A 46 3.03 16.89 10.53
C ILE A 46 2.40 18.13 11.18
N LEU A 47 1.88 18.00 12.41
CA LEU A 47 1.31 19.12 13.18
C LEU A 47 2.39 20.10 13.69
N MET A 48 3.64 19.63 13.82
CA MET A 48 4.80 20.48 14.14
C MET A 48 5.44 21.10 12.88
N GLY A 49 4.93 20.77 11.70
CA GLY A 49 5.41 21.24 10.40
C GLY A 49 5.98 20.14 9.52
N LEU A 50 6.06 20.43 8.22
CA LEU A 50 6.52 19.47 7.20
C LEU A 50 8.01 19.11 7.36
N GLY A 51 8.85 20.01 7.85
CA GLY A 51 10.30 19.79 7.99
C GLY A 51 10.65 18.63 8.94
N PRO A 52 10.32 18.73 10.24
CA PRO A 52 10.55 17.64 11.20
C PRO A 52 9.89 16.32 10.76
N TRP A 53 8.68 16.40 10.18
CA TRP A 53 7.98 15.24 9.65
C TRP A 53 8.76 14.54 8.54
N ILE A 54 9.25 15.25 7.52
CA ILE A 54 10.04 14.68 6.41
C ILE A 54 11.31 14.04 6.94
N VAL A 55 12.06 14.75 7.80
CA VAL A 55 13.32 14.24 8.36
C VAL A 55 13.08 12.93 9.10
N MET A 56 12.10 12.89 10.01
CA MET A 56 11.81 11.69 10.79
C MET A 56 11.23 10.56 9.93
N ALA A 57 10.39 10.89 8.96
CA ALA A 57 9.86 9.94 7.99
C ALA A 57 11.00 9.27 7.21
N LEU A 58 12.02 10.00 6.77
CA LEU A 58 13.17 9.44 6.06
C LEU A 58 14.06 8.60 6.97
N VAL A 59 14.33 9.05 8.20
CA VAL A 59 15.19 8.36 9.17
C VAL A 59 14.56 7.05 9.65
N MET A 60 13.26 7.04 9.94
CA MET A 60 12.56 5.86 10.49
C MET A 60 12.02 4.91 9.41
N ARG A 61 12.09 5.30 8.13
CA ARG A 61 11.60 4.47 7.03
C ARG A 61 12.42 3.19 6.93
N LYS A 62 11.77 2.05 7.18
CA LYS A 62 12.35 0.74 6.91
C LYS A 62 11.74 0.17 5.64
N THR A 63 12.57 -0.49 4.83
CA THR A 63 12.16 -1.10 3.56
C THR A 63 12.61 -2.55 3.51
N MET A 64 11.76 -3.46 3.02
CA MET A 64 12.12 -4.86 2.79
C MET A 64 11.47 -5.35 1.50
N ARG A 65 12.26 -6.01 0.65
CA ARG A 65 11.78 -6.62 -0.60
C ARG A 65 11.35 -8.05 -0.30
N VAL A 66 10.14 -8.42 -0.70
CA VAL A 66 9.58 -9.77 -0.57
C VAL A 66 9.04 -10.21 -1.92
N VAL A 67 9.34 -11.45 -2.29
CA VAL A 67 8.82 -12.10 -3.51
C VAL A 67 7.53 -12.83 -3.16
N ALA A 68 6.39 -12.21 -3.44
CA ALA A 68 5.10 -12.73 -3.00
C ALA A 68 4.44 -13.61 -4.09
N PRO A 69 4.02 -14.85 -3.79
CA PRO A 69 3.26 -15.68 -4.71
C PRO A 69 1.86 -15.12 -4.93
N MET A 70 1.48 -14.99 -6.20
CA MET A 70 0.22 -14.42 -6.66
C MET A 70 -0.37 -15.23 -7.82
N CYS A 71 -1.70 -15.29 -7.91
CA CYS A 71 -2.39 -15.78 -9.10
C CYS A 71 -2.40 -14.72 -10.21
N GLU A 72 -2.69 -15.12 -11.45
CA GLU A 72 -2.74 -14.23 -12.62
C GLU A 72 -3.68 -13.03 -12.43
N GLN A 73 -4.82 -13.23 -11.76
CA GLN A 73 -5.79 -12.15 -11.48
C GLN A 73 -5.21 -11.07 -10.55
N HIS A 74 -4.35 -11.46 -9.61
CA HIS A 74 -3.81 -10.58 -8.57
C HIS A 74 -2.40 -10.07 -8.84
N ARG A 75 -1.73 -10.47 -9.94
CA ARG A 75 -0.40 -10.00 -10.31
C ARG A 75 -0.29 -8.47 -10.41
N GLY A 76 -1.39 -7.82 -10.83
CA GLY A 76 -1.47 -6.37 -11.01
C GLY A 76 -1.84 -5.60 -9.74
N HIS A 77 -2.09 -6.28 -8.61
CA HIS A 77 -2.71 -5.71 -7.41
C HIS A 77 -2.06 -4.40 -6.93
N TRP A 78 -0.72 -4.37 -6.84
CA TRP A 78 -0.02 -3.16 -6.41
C TRP A 78 0.12 -2.12 -7.51
N ARG A 79 0.27 -2.55 -8.78
CA ARG A 79 0.46 -1.64 -9.91
C ARG A 79 -0.81 -0.84 -10.19
N THR A 80 -1.97 -1.49 -10.21
CA THR A 80 -3.26 -0.84 -10.47
C THR A 80 -3.58 0.20 -9.40
N ARG A 81 -3.29 -0.09 -8.13
CA ARG A 81 -3.50 0.85 -7.01
C ARG A 81 -2.54 2.04 -7.06
N LYS A 82 -1.24 1.78 -7.29
CA LYS A 82 -0.27 2.87 -7.49
C LYS A 82 -0.69 3.75 -8.66
N LEU A 83 -1.14 3.15 -9.77
CA LEU A 83 -1.60 3.88 -10.93
C LEU A 83 -2.85 4.71 -10.62
N PHE A 84 -3.84 4.17 -9.91
CA PHE A 84 -5.03 4.92 -9.49
C PHE A 84 -4.68 6.15 -8.63
N VAL A 85 -3.77 5.98 -7.67
CA VAL A 85 -3.33 7.08 -6.80
C VAL A 85 -2.53 8.12 -7.60
N TRP A 86 -1.57 7.70 -8.42
CA TRP A 86 -0.75 8.65 -9.20
C TRP A 86 -1.55 9.37 -10.28
N LEU A 87 -2.37 8.66 -11.06
CA LEU A 87 -3.21 9.27 -12.10
C LEU A 87 -4.29 10.16 -11.50
N GLY A 88 -4.90 9.76 -10.39
CA GLY A 88 -5.89 10.57 -9.71
C GLY A 88 -5.28 11.86 -9.14
N LEU A 89 -4.12 11.77 -8.49
CA LEU A 89 -3.39 12.94 -8.00
C LEU A 89 -3.00 13.88 -9.15
N PHE A 90 -2.47 13.32 -10.24
CA PHE A 90 -2.12 14.09 -11.43
C PHE A 90 -3.35 14.78 -12.05
N GLY A 91 -4.48 14.08 -12.15
CA GLY A 91 -5.74 14.64 -12.64
C GLY A 91 -6.22 15.81 -11.78
N TRP A 92 -6.13 15.70 -10.45
CA TRP A 92 -6.47 16.80 -9.53
C TRP A 92 -5.55 18.00 -9.68
N ILE A 93 -4.24 17.79 -9.85
CA ILE A 93 -3.27 18.88 -10.09
C ILE A 93 -3.61 19.60 -11.40
N VAL A 94 -3.83 18.86 -12.50
CA VAL A 94 -4.20 19.46 -13.80
C VAL A 94 -5.51 20.22 -13.72
N THR A 95 -6.50 19.68 -13.01
CA THR A 95 -7.80 20.32 -12.80
C THR A 95 -7.65 21.62 -12.01
N ALA A 96 -6.87 21.60 -10.92
CA ALA A 96 -6.60 22.77 -10.09
C ALA A 96 -5.87 23.87 -10.86
N VAL A 97 -4.83 23.52 -11.63
CA VAL A 97 -4.08 24.47 -12.47
C VAL A 97 -4.98 25.08 -13.54
N THR A 98 -5.75 24.24 -14.26
CA THR A 98 -6.68 24.72 -15.30
C THR A 98 -7.71 25.67 -14.71
N LEU A 99 -8.34 25.30 -13.58
CA LEU A 99 -9.31 26.14 -12.89
C LEU A 99 -8.69 27.46 -12.42
N GLY A 100 -7.45 27.45 -11.94
CA GLY A 100 -6.73 28.66 -11.55
C GLY A 100 -6.49 29.62 -12.72
N ILE A 101 -6.16 29.09 -13.90
CA ILE A 101 -5.92 29.90 -15.12
C ILE A 101 -7.21 30.55 -15.62
N VAL A 102 -8.33 29.80 -15.64
CA VAL A 102 -9.60 30.30 -16.19
C VAL A 102 -10.49 30.97 -15.15
N TRP A 103 -10.06 31.05 -13.89
CA TRP A 103 -10.90 31.46 -12.75
C TRP A 103 -11.58 32.81 -12.98
N ASP A 104 -10.81 33.81 -13.42
CA ASP A 104 -11.31 35.17 -13.62
C ASP A 104 -12.23 35.32 -14.86
N THR A 105 -12.22 34.33 -15.75
CA THR A 105 -13.07 34.29 -16.95
C THR A 105 -14.43 33.64 -16.69
N LEU A 106 -14.59 32.93 -15.57
CA LEU A 106 -15.82 32.24 -15.24
C LEU A 106 -16.86 33.19 -14.61
N PRO A 107 -18.17 32.96 -14.84
CA PRO A 107 -19.21 33.70 -14.16
C PRO A 107 -19.12 33.48 -12.64
N ARG A 108 -19.25 34.56 -11.84
CA ARG A 108 -19.21 34.47 -10.36
C ARG A 108 -20.23 33.48 -9.79
N ALA A 109 -21.38 33.31 -10.45
CA ALA A 109 -22.40 32.34 -10.09
C ALA A 109 -21.90 30.88 -10.16
N SER A 110 -20.88 30.59 -10.98
CA SER A 110 -20.30 29.26 -11.15
C SER A 110 -19.23 28.91 -10.11
N HIS A 111 -18.67 29.90 -9.40
CA HIS A 111 -17.57 29.67 -8.45
C HIS A 111 -17.99 28.73 -7.30
N GLY A 112 -19.18 28.96 -6.73
CA GLY A 112 -19.71 28.15 -5.63
C GLY A 112 -19.90 26.68 -6.02
N PRO A 113 -20.67 26.37 -7.08
CA PRO A 113 -20.85 25.00 -7.55
C PRO A 113 -19.53 24.29 -7.92
N LEU A 114 -18.60 24.97 -8.59
CA LEU A 114 -17.30 24.38 -8.96
C LEU A 114 -16.46 24.03 -7.73
N PHE A 115 -16.45 24.90 -6.71
CA PHE A 115 -15.75 24.63 -5.47
C PHE A 115 -16.34 23.41 -4.74
N ILE A 116 -17.66 23.31 -4.67
CA ILE A 116 -18.36 22.18 -4.05
C ILE A 116 -18.03 20.88 -4.79
N ILE A 117 -18.16 20.86 -6.12
CA ILE A 117 -17.87 19.68 -6.94
C ILE A 117 -16.40 19.27 -6.82
N GLY A 118 -15.47 20.22 -6.88
CA GLY A 118 -14.04 19.97 -6.73
C GLY A 118 -13.71 19.39 -5.35
N PHE A 119 -14.24 19.99 -4.28
CA PHE A 119 -14.00 19.54 -2.91
C PHE A 119 -14.54 18.12 -2.67
N PHE A 120 -15.81 17.86 -3.00
CA PHE A 120 -16.41 16.55 -2.79
C PHE A 120 -15.83 15.47 -3.72
N GLY A 121 -15.49 15.83 -4.96
CA GLY A 121 -14.78 14.94 -5.87
C GLY A 121 -13.41 14.54 -5.32
N PHE A 122 -12.64 15.51 -4.81
CA PHE A 122 -11.33 15.26 -4.23
C PHE A 122 -11.45 14.39 -2.97
N LEU A 123 -12.40 14.72 -2.10
CA LEU A 123 -12.67 13.94 -0.89
C LEU A 123 -13.06 12.49 -1.23
N LEU A 124 -13.94 12.29 -2.21
CA LEU A 124 -14.33 10.96 -2.67
C LEU A 124 -13.13 10.17 -3.19
N TRP A 125 -12.26 10.80 -4.00
CA TRP A 125 -11.04 10.19 -4.50
C TRP A 125 -10.08 9.78 -3.35
N VAL A 126 -9.89 10.65 -2.35
CA VAL A 126 -9.09 10.35 -1.15
C VAL A 126 -9.68 9.16 -0.37
N ILE A 127 -11.00 9.13 -0.16
CA ILE A 127 -11.69 8.05 0.54
C ILE A 127 -11.50 6.71 -0.21
N VAL A 128 -11.73 6.69 -1.52
CA VAL A 128 -11.53 5.49 -2.35
C VAL A 128 -10.07 5.04 -2.28
N GLY A 129 -9.12 5.99 -2.40
CA GLY A 129 -7.69 5.73 -2.25
C GLY A 129 -7.34 5.11 -0.89
N MET A 130 -7.93 5.63 0.20
CA MET A 130 -7.73 5.12 1.56
C MET A 130 -8.29 3.72 1.74
N VAL A 131 -9.50 3.44 1.22
CA VAL A 131 -10.10 2.09 1.24
C VAL A 131 -9.23 1.10 0.46
N LEU A 132 -8.75 1.48 -0.73
CA LEU A 132 -7.85 0.66 -1.51
C LEU A 132 -6.49 0.45 -0.82
N ALA A 133 -5.95 1.45 -0.13
CA ALA A 133 -4.71 1.31 0.62
C ALA A 133 -4.87 0.40 1.85
N ASN A 134 -5.97 0.54 2.60
CA ASN A 134 -6.27 -0.29 3.77
C ASN A 134 -6.52 -1.75 3.41
N ASN A 135 -7.11 -2.00 2.25
CA ASN A 135 -7.32 -3.33 1.71
C ASN A 135 -6.08 -3.91 1.01
N ALA A 136 -4.90 -3.29 1.08
CA ALA A 136 -3.67 -3.84 0.47
C ALA A 136 -2.94 -4.76 1.46
N ILE A 137 -2.18 -5.72 0.92
CA ILE A 137 -1.15 -6.41 1.71
C ILE A 137 -0.09 -5.37 2.06
N LYS A 138 0.20 -5.21 3.36
CA LYS A 138 1.07 -4.15 3.88
C LYS A 138 1.98 -4.68 4.98
N ALA A 139 3.14 -4.05 5.13
CA ALA A 139 3.99 -4.27 6.29
C ALA A 139 3.30 -3.70 7.53
N VAL A 140 3.05 -4.54 8.52
CA VAL A 140 2.59 -4.14 9.84
C VAL A 140 3.76 -3.66 10.68
N GLU A 141 4.90 -4.36 10.58
CA GLU A 141 6.13 -4.05 11.27
C GLU A 141 7.32 -4.57 10.45
N ILE A 142 8.43 -3.81 10.38
CA ILE A 142 9.70 -4.30 9.83
C ILE A 142 10.75 -4.24 10.94
N ARG A 143 11.24 -5.40 11.36
CA ARG A 143 12.34 -5.56 12.32
C ARG A 143 13.62 -5.89 11.56
N ASP A 144 14.74 -5.96 12.27
CA ASP A 144 16.04 -6.16 11.62
C ASP A 144 16.16 -7.58 11.02
N ARG A 145 15.51 -8.56 11.66
CA ARG A 145 15.47 -9.98 11.25
C ARG A 145 14.34 -10.36 10.29
N GLY A 146 13.32 -9.52 10.09
CA GLY A 146 12.16 -9.91 9.29
C GLY A 146 11.06 -8.86 9.20
N ILE A 147 9.99 -9.23 8.49
CA ILE A 147 8.81 -8.40 8.22
C ILE A 147 7.55 -9.11 8.69
N GLU A 148 6.65 -8.38 9.34
CA GLU A 148 5.28 -8.83 9.59
C GLU A 148 4.39 -8.30 8.47
N LEU A 149 3.84 -9.21 7.66
CA LEU A 149 2.89 -8.89 6.62
C LEU A 149 1.47 -9.03 7.15
N GLY A 150 0.70 -7.96 7.01
CA GLY A 150 -0.72 -7.94 7.32
C GLY A 150 -1.57 -8.04 6.06
N ASN A 151 -2.84 -8.33 6.29
CA ASN A 151 -3.85 -8.38 5.23
C ASN A 151 -3.75 -9.57 4.29
N VAL A 152 -3.16 -10.66 4.76
CA VAL A 152 -2.95 -11.90 4.01
C VAL A 152 -4.19 -12.80 4.13
N ASN A 153 -4.43 -13.62 3.10
CA ASN A 153 -5.48 -14.65 3.13
C ASN A 153 -5.23 -15.64 4.29
N LYS A 154 -6.30 -16.16 4.90
CA LYS A 154 -6.20 -17.10 6.02
C LYS A 154 -5.57 -18.42 5.59
N GLU A 155 -6.00 -18.99 4.47
CA GLU A 155 -5.50 -20.27 3.95
C GLU A 155 -4.01 -20.18 3.64
N PHE A 156 -3.56 -19.08 3.02
CA PHE A 156 -2.14 -18.83 2.81
C PHE A 156 -1.38 -18.78 4.14
N ALA A 157 -1.92 -18.07 5.14
CA ALA A 157 -1.26 -17.91 6.43
C ALA A 157 -1.20 -19.22 7.23
N ASP A 158 -2.20 -20.08 7.10
CA ASP A 158 -2.23 -21.38 7.75
C ASP A 158 -1.26 -22.35 7.06
N ALA A 159 -1.24 -22.39 5.72
CA ALA A 159 -0.26 -23.16 4.93
C ALA A 159 1.19 -22.72 5.21
N TRP A 160 1.42 -21.41 5.35
CA TRP A 160 2.74 -20.88 5.73
C TRP A 160 3.19 -21.35 7.12
N ARG A 161 2.29 -21.35 8.12
CA ARG A 161 2.62 -21.83 9.47
C ARG A 161 2.97 -23.31 9.48
N GLU A 162 2.22 -24.12 8.74
CA GLU A 162 2.50 -25.54 8.60
C GLU A 162 3.85 -25.79 7.93
N GLN A 163 4.15 -25.05 6.85
CA GLN A 163 5.41 -25.18 6.13
C GLN A 163 6.62 -24.75 6.97
N ILE A 164 6.50 -23.68 7.77
CA ILE A 164 7.57 -23.27 8.69
C ILE A 164 7.79 -24.33 9.78
N LYS A 165 6.72 -24.90 10.34
CA LYS A 165 6.83 -25.95 11.34
C LYS A 165 7.57 -27.19 10.80
N GLN A 166 7.26 -27.59 9.57
CA GLN A 166 7.96 -28.70 8.91
C GLN A 166 9.45 -28.40 8.71
N LEU A 167 9.80 -27.16 8.32
CA LEU A 167 11.19 -26.77 8.18
C LEU A 167 11.93 -26.75 9.53
N GLU A 168 11.26 -26.36 10.62
CA GLU A 168 11.85 -26.39 11.97
C GLU A 168 12.09 -27.82 12.47
N ASP A 169 11.19 -28.77 12.16
CA ASP A 169 11.32 -30.17 12.56
C ASP A 169 12.44 -30.93 11.79
N ASP A 170 12.88 -30.41 10.65
CA ASP A 170 13.95 -30.99 9.80
C ASP A 170 15.38 -30.60 10.23
N TYR A 171 15.57 -29.64 11.16
CA TYR A 171 16.88 -29.16 11.65
C TYR A 171 17.24 -29.69 13.04
#